data_AF-A0A2N5LNX1-F1
#
_entry.id   AF-A0A2N5LNX1-F1
#
_cell.length_a   1.000
_cell.length_b   1.000
_cell.length_c   1.000
_cell.angle_alpha   90.00
_cell.angle_beta   90.00
_cell.angle_gamma   90.00
#
_symmetry.space_group_name_H-M   'P 1'
#
loop_
_entity.id
_entity.type
_entity.pdbx_description
1 polymer ?
#
loop_
_entity_poly.entity_id
_entity_poly.type
_entity_poly.pdbx_seq_one_letter_code
_entity_poly.pdbx_strand_id
1 'polypeptide(L)'
;MIENVLAKEDIEPLKLTVYMANGRYLLMLLDYDDEGYLDVRTAYNPDASRDDWEYVNGELHSSTTVISDLEVVKQCFLEFNATGNVSKSILD
;
A
#
# COMPACT_ATOMS: atom_id res chain seq x y z
N MET A 1 5.84 9.05 -7.92
CA MET A 1 4.53 8.36 -7.81
C MET A 1 4.40 7.45 -9.02
N ILE A 2 4.12 6.17 -8.79
CA ILE A 2 3.77 5.20 -9.85
C ILE A 2 2.40 4.64 -9.47
N GLU A 3 1.50 4.57 -10.44
CA GLU A 3 0.12 4.09 -10.26
C GLU A 3 -0.13 2.89 -11.17
N ASN A 4 -0.91 1.93 -10.68
CA ASN A 4 -1.34 0.76 -11.43
C ASN A 4 -2.87 0.61 -11.34
N VAL A 5 -3.55 0.62 -12.48
CA VAL A 5 -5.02 0.69 -12.55
C VAL A 5 -5.54 -0.40 -13.49
N LEU A 6 -6.46 -1.23 -13.01
CA LEU A 6 -7.13 -2.27 -13.80
C LEU A 6 -8.40 -1.69 -14.45
N ALA A 7 -8.50 -1.72 -15.77
CA ALA A 7 -9.72 -1.31 -16.48
C ALA A 7 -10.71 -2.48 -16.52
N LYS A 8 -11.70 -2.51 -15.60
CA LYS A 8 -12.91 -3.33 -15.76
C LYS A 8 -14.13 -2.65 -15.14
N GLU A 9 -15.22 -2.64 -15.90
CA GLU A 9 -16.50 -2.05 -15.52
C GLU A 9 -17.22 -2.90 -14.46
N ASP A 10 -17.89 -2.21 -13.54
CA ASP A 10 -18.82 -2.66 -12.47
C ASP A 10 -18.32 -2.86 -11.02
N ILE A 11 -17.01 -2.84 -10.75
CA ILE A 11 -16.47 -2.55 -9.40
C ILE A 11 -15.26 -1.66 -9.62
N GLU A 12 -15.24 -0.44 -9.08
CA GLU A 12 -14.10 0.45 -9.24
C GLU A 12 -12.82 -0.31 -8.86
N PRO A 13 -11.79 -0.33 -9.72
CA PRO A 13 -10.58 -1.09 -9.43
C PRO A 13 -9.98 -0.59 -8.13
N LEU A 14 -9.72 -1.53 -7.21
CA LEU A 14 -8.82 -1.29 -6.08
C LEU A 14 -7.56 -0.61 -6.62
N LYS A 15 -7.05 0.42 -5.93
CA LYS A 15 -5.93 1.23 -6.44
C LYS A 15 -4.70 0.95 -5.60
N LEU A 16 -3.69 0.32 -6.19
CA LEU A 16 -2.38 0.17 -5.56
C LEU A 16 -1.47 1.35 -5.94
N THR A 17 -1.02 2.08 -4.93
CA THR A 17 -0.11 3.23 -5.06
C THR A 17 1.17 2.98 -4.27
N VAL A 18 2.32 3.37 -4.83
CA VAL A 18 3.59 3.40 -4.10
C VAL A 18 4.22 4.78 -4.16
N TYR A 19 4.53 5.31 -2.98
CA TYR A 19 5.47 6.42 -2.84
C TYR A 19 6.83 5.86 -2.47
N MET A 20 7.89 6.39 -3.09
CA MET A 20 9.25 5.91 -2.89
C MET A 20 10.24 7.07 -2.81
N ALA A 21 11.09 7.03 -1.80
CA ALA A 21 12.18 7.97 -1.62
C ALA A 21 13.29 7.29 -0.82
N ASN A 22 14.54 7.36 -1.29
CA ASN A 22 15.73 6.88 -0.55
C ASN A 22 15.62 5.44 -0.01
N GLY A 23 15.05 4.51 -0.79
CA GLY A 23 14.88 3.11 -0.37
C GLY A 23 13.79 2.89 0.68
N ARG A 24 12.96 3.91 0.95
CA ARG A 24 11.74 3.84 1.76
C ARG A 24 10.53 3.78 0.83
N TYR A 25 9.56 2.95 1.19
CA TYR A 25 8.36 2.69 0.41
C TYR A 25 7.12 2.81 1.27
N LEU A 26 6.15 3.60 0.83
CA LEU A 26 4.80 3.65 1.37
C LEU A 26 3.86 3.04 0.33
N LEU A 27 3.39 1.82 0.62
CA LEU A 27 2.39 1.11 -0.16
C LEU A 27 1.00 1.44 0.39
N MET A 28 0.10 1.81 -0.51
CA MET A 28 -1.29 2.10 -0.18
C MET A 28 -2.19 1.38 -1.17
N LEU A 29 -3.00 0.46 -0.66
CA LEU A 29 -4.07 -0.17 -1.43
C LEU A 29 -5.40 0.45 -1.00
N LEU A 30 -6.05 1.16 -1.92
CA LEU A 30 -7.43 1.60 -1.72
C LEU A 30 -8.34 0.38 -1.79
N ASP A 31 -9.08 0.12 -0.73
CA ASP A 31 -9.96 -1.04 -0.55
C ASP A 31 -11.35 -0.64 -0.04
N TYR A 32 -12.24 -1.63 0.03
CA TYR A 32 -13.51 -1.53 0.72
C TYR A 32 -13.54 -2.53 1.86
N ASP A 33 -13.97 -2.10 3.04
CA ASP A 33 -14.19 -3.00 4.17
C ASP A 33 -15.42 -3.91 3.95
N ASP A 34 -15.68 -4.80 4.90
CA ASP A 34 -16.80 -5.76 4.83
C ASP A 34 -18.18 -5.05 4.84
N GLU A 35 -18.24 -3.78 5.23
CA GLU A 35 -19.44 -2.93 5.22
C GLU A 35 -19.56 -2.10 3.93
N GLY A 36 -18.55 -2.15 3.05
CA GLY A 36 -18.49 -1.43 1.79
C GLY A 36 -17.98 0.02 1.92
N TYR A 37 -17.38 0.40 3.05
CA TYR A 37 -16.74 1.71 3.22
C TYR A 37 -15.31 1.69 2.70
N LEU A 38 -14.85 2.83 2.19
CA LEU A 38 -13.48 3.01 1.74
C LEU A 38 -12.49 2.81 2.90
N ASP A 39 -11.49 1.99 2.65
CA ASP A 39 -10.37 1.70 3.55
C ASP A 39 -9.03 1.83 2.80
N VAL A 40 -7.93 1.96 3.53
CA VAL A 40 -6.59 2.00 2.96
C VAL A 40 -5.69 1.02 3.69
N ARG A 41 -5.33 -0.06 3.01
CA ARG A 41 -4.41 -1.06 3.54
C ARG A 41 -2.96 -0.70 3.25
N THR A 42 -2.10 -0.90 4.24
CA THR A 42 -0.68 -0.51 4.16
C THR A 42 0.23 -1.66 4.58
N ALA A 43 1.49 -1.59 4.16
CA ALA A 43 2.50 -2.53 4.62
C ALA A 43 2.92 -2.18 6.06
N TYR A 44 3.10 -3.19 6.91
CA TYR A 44 3.55 -2.99 8.27
C TYR A 44 5.07 -3.10 8.38
N ASN A 45 5.71 -2.08 8.95
CA ASN A 45 7.11 -2.06 9.33
C ASN A 45 7.25 -2.38 10.83
N PRO A 46 7.61 -3.62 11.21
CA PRO A 46 7.71 -4.02 12.62
C PRO A 46 8.93 -3.40 13.34
N ASP A 47 9.90 -2.89 12.59
CA ASP A 47 11.14 -2.33 13.14
C ASP A 47 11.00 -0.85 13.53
N ALA A 48 9.89 -0.20 13.15
CA ALA A 48 9.59 1.18 13.51
C ALA A 48 8.83 1.28 14.83
N SER A 49 9.09 2.35 15.59
CA SER A 49 8.26 2.72 16.73
C SER A 49 6.88 3.20 16.25
N ARG A 50 5.83 2.90 17.02
CA ARG A 50 4.48 3.42 16.79
C ARG A 50 4.36 4.93 17.00
N ASP A 51 5.29 5.50 17.77
CA ASP A 51 5.33 6.93 18.07
C ASP A 51 6.14 7.73 17.03
N ASP A 52 6.83 7.03 16.12
CA ASP A 52 7.66 7.67 15.09
C ASP A 52 6.85 8.00 13.83
N TRP A 53 7.24 9.10 13.20
CA TRP A 53 6.62 9.62 11.99
C TRP A 53 7.68 10.01 10.97
N GLU A 54 7.38 9.77 9.69
CA GLU A 54 8.25 10.05 8.56
C GLU A 54 7.52 10.87 7.50
N TYR A 55 8.26 11.77 6.86
CA TYR A 55 7.77 12.50 5.70
C TYR A 55 7.93 11.66 4.44
N VAL A 56 6.83 11.34 3.78
CA VAL A 56 6.80 10.70 2.46
C VAL A 56 6.10 11.66 1.52
N ASN A 57 6.82 12.10 0.47
CA ASN A 57 6.30 13.06 -0.51
C ASN A 57 5.76 14.38 0.09
N GLY A 58 6.33 14.83 1.22
CA GLY A 58 5.91 16.06 1.90
C GLY A 58 4.74 15.89 2.88
N GLU A 59 4.16 14.70 2.97
CA GLU A 59 3.11 14.36 3.93
C GLU A 59 3.66 13.50 5.06
N LEU A 60 3.10 13.64 6.26
CA LEU A 60 3.55 12.93 7.44
C LEU A 60 2.77 11.61 7.58
N HIS A 61 3.49 10.50 7.66
CA HIS A 61 2.94 9.16 7.85
C HIS A 61 3.59 8.50 9.06
N SER A 62 2.87 7.58 9.70
CA SER A 62 3.46 6.78 10.77
C SER A 62 4.61 5.94 10.20
N SER A 63 5.74 5.90 10.89
CA SER A 63 6.90 5.10 10.45
C SER A 63 6.59 3.60 10.36
N THR A 64 5.54 3.12 11.05
CA THR A 64 5.08 1.73 10.96
C THR A 64 4.41 1.39 9.64
N THR A 65 4.07 2.37 8.78
CA THR A 65 3.51 2.11 7.44
C THR A 65 4.54 2.27 6.31
N VAL A 66 5.77 2.66 6.66
CA VAL A 66 6.86 2.91 5.71
C VAL A 66 7.90 1.81 5.84
N ILE A 67 8.00 0.96 4.82
CA ILE A 67 8.92 -0.18 4.78
C ILE A 67 10.19 0.13 3.97
N SER A 68 11.23 -0.67 4.14
CA SER A 68 12.44 -0.66 3.31
C SER A 68 12.60 -1.92 2.44
N ASP A 69 11.71 -2.90 2.59
CA ASP A 69 11.76 -4.16 1.86
C ASP A 69 11.13 -4.02 0.47
N LEU A 70 11.99 -3.98 -0.55
CA LEU A 70 11.58 -3.91 -1.96
C LEU A 70 10.90 -5.20 -2.44
N GLU A 71 11.18 -6.36 -1.83
CA GLU A 71 10.56 -7.62 -2.24
C GLU A 71 9.06 -7.63 -1.89
N VAL A 72 8.68 -7.05 -0.75
CA VAL A 72 7.26 -6.83 -0.39
C VAL A 72 6.58 -5.97 -1.45
N VAL A 73 7.21 -4.87 -1.88
CA VAL A 73 6.68 -4.01 -2.96
C VAL A 73 6.46 -4.81 -4.24
N LYS A 74 7.43 -5.61 -4.68
CA LYS A 74 7.30 -6.44 -5.88
C LYS A 74 6.16 -7.45 -5.75
N GLN A 75 6.04 -8.11 -4.61
CA GLN A 75 4.98 -9.08 -4.34
C GLN A 75 3.60 -8.44 -4.44
N CYS A 76 3.40 -7.25 -3.84
CA CYS A 76 2.15 -6.51 -3.96
C CYS A 76 1.79 -6.21 -5.42
N PHE A 77 2.74 -5.72 -6.21
CA PHE A 77 2.49 -5.40 -7.62
C PHE A 77 2.19 -6.66 -8.46
N LEU A 78 2.85 -7.77 -8.19
CA LEU A 78 2.60 -9.04 -8.88
C LEU A 78 1.22 -9.61 -8.54
N GLU A 79 0.84 -9.63 -7.26
CA GLU A 79 -0.47 -10.13 -6.81
C GLU A 79 -1.61 -9.23 -7.31
N PHE A 80 -1.43 -7.92 -7.21
CA PHE A 80 -2.38 -6.94 -7.70
C PHE A 80 -2.58 -7.04 -9.22
N ASN A 81 -1.51 -7.21 -9.99
CA ASN A 81 -1.62 -7.43 -11.45
C ASN A 81 -2.38 -8.72 -11.80
N ALA A 82 -2.25 -9.76 -10.98
CA ALA A 82 -2.90 -11.04 -11.21
C ALA A 82 -4.37 -11.07 -10.80
N THR A 83 -4.73 -10.34 -9.74
CA THR A 83 -6.03 -10.51 -9.07
C THR A 83 -6.86 -9.22 -8.96
N GLY A 84 -6.23 -8.06 -9.13
CA GLY A 84 -6.80 -6.77 -8.79
C GLY A 84 -6.79 -6.44 -7.29
N ASN A 85 -6.23 -7.29 -6.43
CA ASN A 85 -6.14 -7.09 -4.98
C ASN A 85 -4.77 -7.52 -4.43
N VAL A 86 -4.49 -7.23 -3.16
CA VAL A 86 -3.37 -7.78 -2.41
C VAL A 86 -3.90 -8.46 -1.14
N SER A 87 -3.41 -9.66 -0.85
CA SER A 87 -3.80 -10.44 0.31
C SER A 87 -3.56 -9.73 1.65
N LYS A 88 -4.45 -9.98 2.62
CA LYS A 88 -4.30 -9.49 4.01
C LYS A 88 -3.08 -10.03 4.74
N SER A 89 -2.43 -11.07 4.21
CA SER A 89 -1.14 -11.54 4.70
C SER A 89 0.04 -10.62 4.33
N ILE A 90 -0.13 -9.72 3.36
CA ILE A 90 0.91 -8.79 2.91
C ILE A 90 0.57 -7.35 3.31
N LEU A 91 -0.68 -6.92 3.14
CA LEU A 91 -1.17 -5.59 3.53
C LEU A 91 -2.40 -5.71 4.42
N ASP A 92 -2.35 -5.08 5.59
CA ASP A 92 -3.46 -4.99 6.54
C ASP A 92 -4.18 -3.65 6.41
#